data_AF-A0AAV9FZF4-F1
#
_entry.id   AF-A0AAV9FZF4-F1
#
_cell.length_a   1.000
_cell.length_b   1.000
_cell.length_c   1.000
_cell.angle_alpha   90.00
_cell.angle_beta   90.00
_cell.angle_gamma   90.00
#
_symmetry.space_group_name_H-M   'P 1'
#
loop_
_entity.id
_entity.type
_entity.pdbx_description
1 polymer ?
#
loop_
_entity_poly.entity_id
_entity_poly.type
_entity_poly.pdbx_seq_one_letter_code
_entity_poly.pdbx_strand_id
1 'polypeptide(L)'
;MRVCHLNFSLATLIFTLTLAQAFNFYQTHNGRTLDSIPESQFLASPFRDLCPSTNCFRDCLNSTRLFQSIPDNITSTPIKKFFTIEKEIVGVTDIFRRVALGVTACVADTCSQTRHPEKCSGACNLRSLLENDVREVDWEGGMLECVRGLCGSARVLPYANQDVLGIGVLISYYIQGILLLIAAAVVIALAGRVWLRAGDDVNSSVVRKLESPMGTFLTAETYFSISTAIAALIMSPRTIDPLNGYALLVIAVVGFLCPVFTLLLLRCLNVARVTRFGMGLTVISWLLNTVVFFLLLPKLLTFGDSVAEDALKQLFSIPTCGDSSAMSLCQQLTGNNPLRSLTGFFERSSWTNIRTVPVVWVLATAILLVMVAEQAWVLIVLCSVALGYTFHMVMRFRDVNAIDINGWSFGQVVAAIFWVPVFLDVVHSMTSNDTPSVTDP
;
A
#
# COMPACT_ATOMS: atom_id res chain seq x y z
N MET A 1 4.05 35.57 26.99
CA MET A 1 4.58 34.59 26.01
C MET A 1 5.91 35.11 25.51
N ARG A 2 7.02 34.36 25.65
CA ARG A 2 8.26 34.72 24.92
C ARG A 2 8.00 34.38 23.46
N VAL A 3 7.74 35.41 22.65
CA VAL A 3 7.60 35.26 21.21
C VAL A 3 8.94 34.76 20.69
N CYS A 4 8.97 33.55 20.15
CA CYS A 4 10.14 32.97 19.50
C CYS A 4 10.50 33.85 18.29
N HIS A 5 11.48 34.75 18.45
CA HIS A 5 12.07 35.46 17.33
C HIS A 5 12.89 34.47 16.51
N LEU A 6 12.56 34.32 15.23
CA LEU A 6 13.38 33.57 14.29
C LEU A 6 13.66 34.41 13.05
N ASN A 7 14.96 34.51 12.74
CA ASN A 7 15.45 35.00 11.46
C ASN A 7 15.20 33.94 10.39
N PHE A 8 14.53 34.36 9.33
CA PHE A 8 14.12 33.55 8.20
C PHE A 8 15.27 33.51 7.18
N SER A 9 15.96 32.38 7.04
CA SER A 9 16.81 32.13 5.87
C SER A 9 16.44 30.77 5.29
N LEU A 10 15.50 30.81 4.35
CA LEU A 10 14.95 29.67 3.64
C LEU A 10 15.74 29.55 2.32
N ALA A 11 16.66 28.59 2.24
CA ALA A 11 17.39 28.30 1.02
C ALA A 11 17.39 26.79 0.72
N THR A 12 16.51 26.45 -0.23
CA THR A 12 16.81 25.59 -1.38
C THR A 12 17.13 24.11 -1.12
N LEU A 13 16.13 23.25 -1.35
CA LEU A 13 16.36 21.85 -1.68
C LEU A 13 15.40 21.44 -2.82
N ILE A 14 15.83 21.72 -4.05
CA ILE A 14 15.17 21.28 -5.28
C ILE A 14 15.93 20.03 -5.75
N PHE A 15 15.25 18.88 -5.78
CA PHE A 15 15.78 17.64 -6.34
C PHE A 15 15.19 17.44 -7.74
N THR A 16 16.02 17.54 -8.77
CA THR A 16 15.68 17.18 -10.14
C THR A 16 15.97 15.69 -10.38
N LEU A 17 14.96 14.93 -10.79
CA LEU A 17 15.09 13.54 -11.22
C LEU A 17 14.69 13.42 -12.69
N THR A 18 15.65 13.03 -13.52
CA THR A 18 15.50 12.77 -14.96
C THR A 18 14.78 11.44 -15.20
N LEU A 19 13.77 11.46 -16.07
CA LEU A 19 13.12 10.28 -16.63
C LEU A 19 13.89 9.75 -17.84
N ALA A 20 14.15 8.44 -17.86
CA ALA A 20 14.36 7.69 -19.08
C ALA A 20 13.51 6.42 -18.99
N GLN A 21 12.62 6.22 -19.96
CA GLN A 21 11.92 4.97 -20.19
C GLN A 21 12.26 4.47 -21.59
N ALA A 22 12.55 3.17 -21.69
CA ALA A 22 12.29 2.37 -22.87
C ALA A 22 12.05 0.93 -22.41
N PHE A 23 10.90 0.37 -22.74
CA PHE A 23 10.62 -1.06 -22.63
C PHE A 23 10.19 -1.56 -24.01
N ASN A 24 10.92 -2.53 -24.55
CA ASN A 24 10.52 -3.34 -25.69
C ASN A 24 10.44 -4.79 -25.19
N PHE A 25 9.34 -5.48 -25.49
CA PHE A 25 9.17 -6.90 -25.15
C PHE A 25 8.71 -7.70 -26.37
N TYR A 26 9.36 -8.85 -26.59
CA TYR A 26 8.98 -9.89 -27.56
C TYR A 26 9.03 -11.24 -26.82
N GLN A 27 7.88 -11.91 -26.62
CA GLN A 27 7.78 -13.19 -25.90
C GLN A 27 6.95 -14.20 -26.71
N THR A 28 7.39 -15.47 -26.74
CA THR A 28 6.69 -16.59 -27.39
C THR A 28 6.70 -17.83 -26.49
N HIS A 29 5.72 -18.75 -26.64
CA HIS A 29 5.47 -19.85 -25.71
C HIS A 29 5.42 -21.22 -26.42
N ASN A 30 6.12 -22.23 -25.89
CA ASN A 30 6.27 -23.56 -26.54
C ASN A 30 5.35 -24.67 -25.96
N GLY A 31 4.57 -24.37 -24.93
CA GLY A 31 3.69 -25.33 -24.24
C GLY A 31 4.27 -25.88 -22.94
N ARG A 32 5.58 -25.77 -22.71
CA ARG A 32 6.26 -26.13 -21.44
C ARG A 32 7.10 -25.01 -20.83
N THR A 33 7.64 -24.13 -21.66
CA THR A 33 8.48 -23.00 -21.25
C THR A 33 8.09 -21.74 -22.01
N LEU A 34 8.29 -20.60 -21.36
CA LEU A 34 8.29 -19.29 -22.01
C LEU A 34 9.72 -19.01 -22.44
N ASP A 35 9.86 -18.65 -23.71
CA ASP A 35 11.10 -18.71 -24.44
C ASP A 35 11.40 -17.30 -24.97
N SER A 36 12.57 -16.74 -24.66
CA SER A 36 12.97 -15.46 -25.22
C SER A 36 13.62 -15.74 -26.56
N ILE A 37 13.10 -15.13 -27.60
CA ILE A 37 13.77 -15.05 -28.88
C ILE A 37 14.62 -13.77 -28.83
N PRO A 38 15.95 -13.86 -28.99
CA PRO A 38 16.79 -12.68 -29.14
C PRO A 38 16.27 -11.79 -30.27
N GLU A 39 16.28 -10.47 -30.10
CA GLU A 39 15.77 -9.52 -31.11
C GLU A 39 16.42 -9.76 -32.48
N SER A 40 17.73 -10.01 -32.51
CA SER A 40 18.46 -10.35 -33.73
C SER A 40 17.93 -11.58 -34.44
N GLN A 41 17.44 -12.57 -33.69
CA GLN A 41 16.91 -13.82 -34.22
C GLN A 41 15.44 -13.71 -34.63
N PHE A 42 14.66 -12.91 -33.90
CA PHE A 42 13.30 -12.54 -34.29
C PHE A 42 13.30 -11.77 -35.62
N LEU A 43 14.21 -10.81 -35.77
CA LEU A 43 14.36 -10.00 -36.99
C LEU A 43 14.96 -10.80 -38.16
N ALA A 44 15.76 -11.83 -37.89
CA ALA A 44 16.38 -12.68 -38.92
C ALA A 44 15.49 -13.87 -39.36
N SER A 45 14.46 -14.21 -38.59
CA SER A 45 13.58 -15.33 -38.92
C SER A 45 12.68 -14.98 -40.12
N PRO A 46 12.50 -15.89 -41.10
CA PRO A 46 11.61 -15.64 -42.21
C PRO A 46 10.20 -15.35 -41.69
N PHE A 47 9.63 -14.19 -42.05
CA PHE A 47 8.32 -13.75 -41.55
C PHE A 47 7.20 -14.75 -41.84
N ARG A 48 7.36 -15.58 -42.89
CA ARG A 48 6.47 -16.69 -43.25
C ARG A 48 6.51 -17.86 -42.26
N ASP A 49 7.62 -18.05 -41.55
CA ASP A 49 7.78 -19.13 -40.57
C ASP A 49 7.15 -18.75 -39.23
N LEU A 50 7.16 -17.45 -38.91
CA LEU A 50 6.46 -16.88 -37.75
C LEU A 50 4.95 -16.68 -38.01
N CYS A 51 4.56 -16.38 -39.25
CA CYS A 51 3.16 -16.16 -39.66
C CYS A 51 2.81 -16.89 -40.97
N PRO A 52 2.64 -18.23 -40.94
CA PRO A 52 2.35 -19.05 -42.12
C PRO A 52 1.12 -18.65 -42.93
N SER A 53 0.10 -18.07 -42.31
CA SER A 53 -1.08 -17.60 -43.06
C SER A 53 -0.83 -16.30 -43.81
N THR A 54 0.39 -15.73 -43.70
CA THR A 54 0.75 -14.38 -44.13
C THR A 54 -0.06 -13.26 -43.43
N ASN A 55 -0.90 -13.63 -42.45
CA ASN A 55 -1.70 -12.72 -41.65
C ASN A 55 -1.42 -13.00 -40.17
N CYS A 56 -0.36 -12.38 -39.63
CA CYS A 56 0.05 -12.56 -38.23
C CYS A 56 -1.06 -12.24 -37.22
N PHE A 57 -1.95 -11.31 -37.55
CA PHE A 57 -3.05 -10.95 -36.67
C PHE A 57 -4.02 -12.13 -36.53
N ARG A 58 -4.35 -12.78 -37.65
CA ARG A 58 -5.19 -14.00 -37.67
C ARG A 58 -4.51 -15.19 -37.00
N ASP A 59 -3.19 -15.34 -37.19
CA ASP A 59 -2.41 -16.42 -36.57
C ASP A 59 -2.23 -16.22 -35.06
N CYS A 60 -2.11 -14.98 -34.58
CA CYS A 60 -2.09 -14.63 -33.16
C CYS A 60 -3.47 -14.77 -32.49
N LEU A 61 -4.55 -14.48 -33.21
CA LEU A 61 -5.92 -14.65 -32.68
C LEU A 61 -6.30 -16.12 -32.52
N ASN A 62 -5.62 -17.03 -33.23
CA ASN A 62 -5.81 -18.46 -33.06
C ASN A 62 -4.99 -18.94 -31.85
N SER A 63 -5.62 -18.94 -30.67
CA SER A 63 -4.97 -19.17 -29.37
C SER A 63 -4.21 -20.49 -29.27
N THR A 64 -4.64 -21.53 -30.00
CA THR A 64 -3.92 -22.82 -30.10
C THR A 64 -2.51 -22.66 -30.68
N ARG A 65 -2.25 -21.62 -31.46
CA ARG A 65 -0.93 -21.31 -32.04
C ARG A 65 0.00 -20.57 -31.10
N LEU A 66 -0.53 -19.81 -30.15
CA LEU A 66 0.23 -19.19 -29.08
C LEU A 66 0.96 -20.22 -28.19
N PHE A 67 0.54 -21.48 -28.28
CA PHE A 67 1.13 -22.63 -27.61
C PHE A 67 1.87 -23.61 -28.56
N GLN A 68 1.95 -23.32 -29.86
CA GLN A 68 2.69 -24.17 -30.79
C GLN A 68 4.20 -23.96 -30.61
N SER A 69 4.94 -25.07 -30.64
CA SER A 69 6.39 -25.11 -30.48
C SER A 69 7.08 -24.14 -31.43
N ILE A 70 8.05 -23.41 -30.88
CA ILE A 70 9.01 -22.64 -31.66
C ILE A 70 9.55 -23.53 -32.79
N PRO A 71 9.55 -23.04 -34.05
CA PRO A 71 10.13 -23.77 -35.18
C PRO A 71 11.53 -24.30 -34.85
N ASP A 72 11.85 -25.53 -35.26
CA ASP A 72 13.08 -26.24 -34.89
C ASP A 72 14.39 -25.48 -35.22
N ASN A 73 14.30 -24.46 -36.09
CA ASN A 73 15.39 -23.60 -36.53
C ASN A 73 15.61 -22.35 -35.65
N ILE A 74 14.76 -22.08 -34.66
CA ILE A 74 14.89 -20.94 -33.74
C ILE A 74 15.39 -21.46 -32.39
N THR A 75 16.63 -21.11 -32.03
CA THR A 75 17.19 -21.43 -30.71
C THR A 75 16.57 -20.51 -29.66
N SER A 76 15.62 -21.03 -28.89
CA SER A 76 15.13 -20.34 -27.70
C SER A 76 15.98 -20.65 -26.47
N THR A 77 16.15 -19.64 -25.62
CA THR A 77 16.55 -19.88 -24.24
C THR A 77 15.29 -20.04 -23.39
N PRO A 78 15.09 -21.20 -22.72
CA PRO A 78 13.96 -21.39 -21.84
C PRO A 78 14.11 -20.46 -20.65
N ILE A 79 13.23 -19.47 -20.56
CA ILE A 79 13.28 -18.44 -19.51
C ILE A 79 12.67 -18.99 -18.21
N LYS A 80 11.57 -19.75 -18.28
CA LYS A 80 10.82 -20.25 -17.12
C LYS A 80 9.85 -21.38 -17.49
N LYS A 81 9.67 -22.36 -16.59
CA LYS A 81 8.56 -23.33 -16.60
C LYS A 81 7.38 -22.71 -15.84
N PHE A 82 6.20 -22.63 -16.47
CA PHE A 82 5.00 -22.02 -15.87
C PHE A 82 4.02 -23.05 -15.29
N PHE A 83 4.31 -24.35 -15.36
CA PHE A 83 3.43 -25.37 -14.82
C PHE A 83 4.26 -26.44 -14.13
N THR A 84 4.11 -26.56 -12.81
CA THR A 84 4.61 -27.71 -12.06
C THR A 84 3.58 -28.81 -12.25
N ILE A 85 3.81 -29.69 -13.23
CA ILE A 85 2.99 -30.88 -13.39
C ILE A 85 3.36 -31.79 -12.23
N GLU A 86 2.60 -31.70 -11.13
CA GLU A 86 2.84 -32.49 -9.94
C GLU A 86 2.70 -33.98 -10.28
N LYS A 87 3.47 -34.80 -9.57
CA LYS A 87 3.57 -36.26 -9.78
C LYS A 87 2.25 -37.02 -9.61
N GLU A 88 1.14 -36.37 -9.26
CA GLU A 88 -0.16 -37.01 -9.10
C GLU A 88 -0.95 -37.23 -10.40
N ILE A 89 -0.56 -36.62 -11.53
CA ILE A 89 -1.14 -36.98 -12.85
C ILE A 89 -0.41 -38.18 -13.47
N VAL A 90 -0.20 -39.23 -12.66
CA VAL A 90 0.35 -40.51 -13.12
C VAL A 90 -0.81 -41.35 -13.64
N GLY A 91 -1.00 -41.35 -14.96
CA GLY A 91 -1.99 -42.21 -15.63
C GLY A 91 -2.62 -41.63 -16.90
N VAL A 92 -2.53 -40.32 -17.12
CA VAL A 92 -3.05 -39.69 -18.35
C VAL A 92 -1.96 -39.73 -19.42
N THR A 93 -2.07 -40.58 -20.45
CA THR A 93 -1.06 -40.66 -21.53
C THR A 93 -1.14 -39.49 -22.51
N ASP A 94 -2.30 -38.83 -22.58
CA ASP A 94 -2.55 -37.70 -23.47
C ASP A 94 -1.96 -36.39 -22.92
N ILE A 95 -1.00 -35.83 -23.66
CA ILE A 95 -0.33 -34.56 -23.33
C ILE A 95 -1.32 -33.40 -23.31
N PHE A 96 -2.29 -33.35 -24.24
CA PHE A 96 -3.24 -32.26 -24.35
C PHE A 96 -4.15 -32.22 -23.11
N ARG A 97 -4.63 -33.39 -22.68
CA ARG A 97 -5.43 -33.52 -21.47
C ARG A 97 -4.66 -33.09 -20.21
N ARG A 98 -3.36 -33.37 -20.12
CA ARG A 98 -2.55 -32.89 -18.97
C ARG A 98 -2.40 -31.38 -18.95
N VAL A 99 -2.15 -30.77 -20.11
CA VAL A 99 -2.04 -29.30 -20.23
C VAL A 99 -3.38 -28.66 -19.88
N ALA A 100 -4.49 -29.20 -20.40
CA ALA A 100 -5.84 -28.73 -20.11
C ALA A 100 -6.15 -28.71 -18.61
N LEU A 101 -5.83 -29.81 -17.91
CA LEU A 101 -6.01 -29.92 -16.45
C LEU A 101 -5.10 -28.96 -15.68
N GLY A 102 -3.83 -28.82 -16.10
CA GLY A 102 -2.88 -27.91 -15.46
C GLY A 102 -3.29 -26.45 -15.59
N VAL A 103 -3.70 -26.02 -16.79
CA VAL A 103 -4.21 -24.66 -17.02
C VAL A 103 -5.47 -24.43 -16.19
N THR A 104 -6.43 -25.36 -16.25
CA THR A 104 -7.69 -25.25 -15.49
C THR A 104 -7.44 -25.15 -13.99
N ALA A 105 -6.57 -25.99 -13.43
CA ALA A 105 -6.18 -25.94 -12.02
C ALA A 105 -5.53 -24.59 -11.68
N CYS A 106 -4.61 -24.12 -12.52
CA CYS A 106 -3.95 -22.83 -12.33
C CYS A 106 -4.95 -21.66 -12.29
N VAL A 107 -5.93 -21.61 -13.21
CA VAL A 107 -6.91 -20.51 -13.21
C VAL A 107 -7.91 -20.65 -12.07
N ALA A 108 -8.33 -21.86 -11.72
CA ALA A 108 -9.20 -22.13 -10.57
C ALA A 108 -8.53 -21.75 -9.24
N ASP A 109 -7.27 -22.11 -9.05
CA ASP A 109 -6.48 -21.75 -7.86
C ASP A 109 -6.20 -20.24 -7.82
N THR A 110 -5.94 -19.63 -8.98
CA THR A 110 -5.81 -18.17 -9.04
C THR A 110 -7.11 -17.50 -8.63
N CYS A 111 -8.25 -17.99 -9.13
CA CYS A 111 -9.58 -17.52 -8.78
C CYS A 111 -9.85 -17.67 -7.27
N SER A 112 -9.52 -18.83 -6.67
CA SER A 112 -9.75 -19.11 -5.25
C SER A 112 -8.94 -18.21 -4.32
N GLN A 113 -7.76 -17.74 -4.77
CA GLN A 113 -6.94 -16.76 -4.07
C GLN A 113 -7.34 -15.31 -4.32
N THR A 114 -8.28 -15.04 -5.23
CA THR A 114 -8.80 -13.68 -5.41
C THR A 114 -9.68 -13.28 -4.24
N ARG A 115 -9.92 -11.97 -4.14
CA ARG A 115 -10.80 -11.37 -3.14
C ARG A 115 -12.25 -11.82 -3.20
N HIS A 116 -12.74 -12.13 -4.39
CA HIS A 116 -14.13 -12.44 -4.68
C HIS A 116 -14.19 -13.73 -5.49
N PRO A 117 -13.79 -14.86 -4.91
CA PRO A 117 -13.74 -16.13 -5.63
C PRO A 117 -15.11 -16.48 -6.18
N GLU A 118 -16.22 -16.05 -5.56
CA GLU A 118 -17.58 -16.25 -6.05
C GLU A 118 -17.86 -15.64 -7.43
N LYS A 119 -17.11 -14.61 -7.85
CA LYS A 119 -17.28 -13.97 -9.15
C LYS A 119 -16.62 -14.73 -10.30
N CYS A 120 -15.65 -15.57 -9.99
CA CYS A 120 -14.91 -16.34 -10.98
C CYS A 120 -15.10 -17.85 -10.80
N SER A 121 -15.48 -18.35 -9.62
CA SER A 121 -15.52 -19.79 -9.30
C SER A 121 -16.55 -20.55 -10.12
N GLY A 122 -17.66 -19.90 -10.49
CA GLY A 122 -18.64 -20.49 -11.40
C GLY A 122 -18.06 -20.74 -12.80
N ALA A 123 -17.35 -19.77 -13.36
CA ALA A 123 -16.79 -19.86 -14.70
C ALA A 123 -15.44 -20.61 -14.74
N CYS A 124 -14.65 -20.53 -13.67
CA CYS A 124 -13.32 -21.13 -13.54
C CYS A 124 -13.32 -22.54 -12.92
N ASN A 125 -14.48 -23.14 -12.68
CA ASN A 125 -14.50 -24.53 -12.23
C ASN A 125 -14.15 -25.49 -13.37
N LEU A 126 -13.71 -26.69 -12.99
CA LEU A 126 -13.29 -27.74 -13.91
C LEU A 126 -14.37 -28.12 -14.94
N ARG A 127 -15.65 -28.04 -14.57
CA ARG A 127 -16.78 -28.44 -15.41
C ARG A 127 -17.12 -27.39 -16.46
N SER A 128 -16.90 -26.11 -16.16
CA SER A 128 -17.12 -25.00 -17.08
C SER A 128 -15.96 -24.84 -18.07
N LEU A 129 -14.75 -25.22 -17.67
CA LEU A 129 -13.54 -25.09 -18.50
C LEU A 129 -13.26 -26.29 -19.41
N LEU A 130 -13.81 -27.47 -19.09
CA LEU A 130 -13.67 -28.66 -19.90
C LEU A 130 -14.99 -28.94 -20.64
N GLU A 131 -14.92 -28.93 -21.97
CA GLU A 131 -16.04 -29.36 -22.80
C GLU A 131 -16.35 -30.85 -22.54
N ASN A 132 -17.58 -31.31 -22.87
CA ASN A 132 -18.22 -32.58 -22.47
C ASN A 132 -17.37 -33.88 -22.57
N ASP A 133 -16.19 -33.86 -23.19
CA ASP A 133 -15.28 -34.99 -23.35
C ASP A 133 -13.94 -34.90 -22.57
N VAL A 134 -13.71 -33.91 -21.70
CA VAL A 134 -12.52 -33.81 -20.82
C VAL A 134 -11.17 -33.73 -21.57
N ARG A 135 -11.20 -33.64 -22.90
CA ARG A 135 -10.00 -33.69 -23.78
C ARG A 135 -9.54 -32.31 -24.24
N GLU A 136 -10.47 -31.37 -24.38
CA GLU A 136 -10.19 -30.02 -24.87
C GLU A 136 -10.66 -28.99 -23.84
N VAL A 137 -9.86 -27.95 -23.65
CA VAL A 137 -10.26 -26.76 -22.89
C VAL A 137 -11.18 -25.96 -23.79
N ASP A 138 -12.33 -25.54 -23.27
CA ASP A 138 -13.18 -24.57 -23.95
C ASP A 138 -12.50 -23.19 -23.89
N TRP A 139 -11.64 -22.93 -24.87
CA TRP A 139 -10.90 -21.67 -24.97
C TRP A 139 -11.78 -20.48 -25.37
N GLU A 140 -12.88 -20.73 -26.10
CA GLU A 140 -13.73 -19.67 -26.66
C GLU A 140 -14.78 -19.17 -25.65
N GLY A 141 -15.46 -20.10 -24.98
CA GLY A 141 -16.50 -19.81 -23.99
C GLY A 141 -15.94 -19.80 -22.57
N GLY A 142 -15.68 -21.00 -22.04
CA GLY A 142 -15.33 -21.23 -20.64
C GLY A 142 -14.11 -20.44 -20.17
N MET A 143 -12.99 -20.52 -20.88
CA MET A 143 -11.76 -19.80 -20.49
C MET A 143 -11.96 -18.29 -20.55
N LEU A 144 -12.62 -17.79 -21.60
CA LEU A 144 -12.87 -16.36 -21.75
C LEU A 144 -13.82 -15.83 -20.67
N GLU A 145 -14.86 -16.59 -20.30
CA GLU A 145 -15.76 -16.24 -19.21
C GLU A 145 -15.06 -16.29 -17.84
N CYS A 146 -14.27 -17.33 -17.60
CA CYS A 146 -13.44 -17.45 -16.40
C CYS A 146 -12.47 -16.29 -16.26
N VAL A 147 -11.73 -15.97 -17.32
CA VAL A 147 -10.77 -14.86 -17.33
C VAL A 147 -11.49 -13.52 -17.26
N ARG A 148 -12.66 -13.35 -17.89
CA ARG A 148 -13.48 -12.14 -17.66
C ARG A 148 -13.95 -12.02 -16.21
N GLY A 149 -14.31 -13.11 -15.56
CA GLY A 149 -14.62 -13.12 -14.12
C GLY A 149 -13.40 -12.75 -13.27
N LEU A 150 -12.25 -13.35 -13.60
CA LEU A 150 -10.98 -13.11 -12.93
C LEU A 150 -10.47 -11.67 -13.11
N CYS A 151 -10.65 -11.08 -14.29
CA CYS A 151 -10.04 -9.81 -14.69
C CYS A 151 -11.03 -8.62 -14.72
N GLY A 152 -12.35 -8.89 -14.70
CA GLY A 152 -13.41 -7.92 -15.02
C GLY A 152 -13.76 -6.94 -13.89
N SER A 153 -13.15 -7.04 -12.72
CA SER A 153 -13.29 -6.02 -11.70
C SER A 153 -11.97 -5.89 -10.96
N ALA A 154 -11.47 -4.67 -10.80
CA ALA A 154 -10.16 -4.30 -10.27
C ALA A 154 -9.87 -4.69 -8.80
N ARG A 155 -10.44 -5.79 -8.32
CA ARG A 155 -10.44 -6.30 -6.95
C ARG A 155 -9.64 -7.58 -6.78
N VAL A 156 -8.84 -7.91 -7.77
CA VAL A 156 -8.25 -9.25 -7.85
C VAL A 156 -7.13 -9.44 -6.83
N LEU A 157 -6.56 -8.35 -6.31
CA LEU A 157 -5.62 -8.42 -5.20
C LEU A 157 -6.25 -9.04 -3.96
N PRO A 158 -5.58 -10.03 -3.33
CA PRO A 158 -5.96 -10.45 -2.00
C PRO A 158 -5.96 -9.23 -1.06
N TYR A 159 -6.81 -9.27 -0.04
CA TYR A 159 -6.82 -8.21 0.95
C TYR A 159 -5.47 -8.17 1.67
N ALA A 160 -5.00 -6.96 1.98
CA ALA A 160 -4.05 -6.83 3.07
C ALA A 160 -4.67 -7.47 4.32
N ASN A 161 -3.87 -8.10 5.16
CA ASN A 161 -4.36 -8.72 6.38
C ASN A 161 -5.19 -7.68 7.15
N GLN A 162 -6.47 -7.99 7.37
CA GLN A 162 -7.43 -7.06 7.95
C GLN A 162 -7.09 -6.73 9.42
N ASP A 163 -6.28 -7.55 10.07
CA ASP A 163 -5.79 -7.25 11.42
C ASP A 163 -4.70 -6.17 11.40
N VAL A 164 -4.05 -5.99 10.26
CA VAL A 164 -2.94 -5.05 10.07
C VAL A 164 -3.43 -3.75 9.47
N LEU A 165 -4.13 -3.85 8.33
CA LEU A 165 -4.65 -2.71 7.59
C LEU A 165 -6.16 -2.84 7.38
N GLY A 166 -6.84 -3.28 8.42
CA GLY A 166 -8.29 -3.22 8.50
C GLY A 166 -8.79 -1.78 8.49
N ILE A 167 -10.05 -1.63 8.07
CA ILE A 167 -10.70 -0.33 7.99
C ILE A 167 -10.70 0.42 9.33
N GLY A 168 -10.68 -0.27 10.47
CA GLY A 168 -10.61 0.39 11.78
C GLY A 168 -9.27 1.07 12.06
N VAL A 169 -8.17 0.41 11.72
CA VAL A 169 -6.81 0.98 11.81
C VAL A 169 -6.70 2.16 10.86
N LEU A 170 -7.22 2.02 9.64
CA LEU A 170 -7.26 3.10 8.67
C LEU A 170 -8.08 4.32 9.16
N ILE A 171 -9.30 4.09 9.63
CA ILE A 171 -10.19 5.12 10.17
C ILE A 171 -9.50 5.82 11.34
N SER A 172 -8.79 5.08 12.20
CA SER A 172 -8.01 5.66 13.29
C SER A 172 -7.00 6.68 12.78
N TYR A 173 -6.23 6.34 11.74
CA TYR A 173 -5.28 7.27 11.15
C TYR A 173 -5.94 8.44 10.43
N TYR A 174 -7.09 8.23 9.78
CA TYR A 174 -7.88 9.34 9.21
C TYR A 174 -8.31 10.32 10.29
N ILE A 175 -8.85 9.82 11.39
CA ILE A 175 -9.30 10.62 12.53
C ILE A 175 -8.11 11.38 13.11
N GLN A 176 -6.98 10.70 13.36
CA GLN A 176 -5.75 11.34 13.84
C GLN A 176 -5.31 12.48 12.92
N GLY A 177 -5.15 12.20 11.63
CA GLY A 177 -4.66 13.17 10.65
C GLY A 177 -5.57 14.39 10.54
N ILE A 178 -6.90 14.20 10.49
CA ILE A 178 -7.86 15.30 10.43
C ILE A 178 -7.82 16.13 11.71
N LEU A 179 -7.86 15.50 12.89
CA LEU A 179 -7.80 16.21 14.17
C LEU A 179 -6.51 17.01 14.32
N LEU A 180 -5.38 16.44 13.91
CA LEU A 180 -4.08 17.10 13.91
C LEU A 180 -4.02 18.29 12.95
N LEU A 181 -4.57 18.16 11.74
CA LEU A 181 -4.64 19.26 10.78
C LEU A 181 -5.52 20.40 11.30
N ILE A 182 -6.65 20.09 11.94
CA ILE A 182 -7.51 21.09 12.58
C ILE A 182 -6.76 21.79 13.71
N ALA A 183 -6.11 21.03 14.59
CA ALA A 183 -5.33 21.59 15.70
C ALA A 183 -4.20 22.49 15.19
N ALA A 184 -3.48 22.07 14.15
CA ALA A 184 -2.44 22.85 13.50
C ALA A 184 -2.98 24.15 12.90
N ALA A 185 -4.11 24.09 12.18
CA ALA A 185 -4.75 25.27 11.60
C ALA A 185 -5.19 26.27 12.69
N VAL A 186 -5.73 25.79 13.81
CA VAL A 186 -6.09 26.63 14.96
C VAL A 186 -4.86 27.30 15.55
N VAL A 187 -3.77 26.56 15.77
CA VAL A 187 -2.51 27.10 16.30
C VAL A 187 -1.92 28.16 15.35
N ILE A 188 -1.89 27.90 14.05
CA ILE A 188 -1.40 28.84 13.04
C ILE A 188 -2.26 30.11 13.02
N ALA A 189 -3.59 29.96 13.05
CA ALA A 189 -4.50 31.10 13.06
C ALA A 189 -4.35 31.95 14.33
N LEU A 190 -4.16 31.32 15.49
CA LEU A 190 -3.89 32.02 16.75
C LEU A 190 -2.55 32.75 16.69
N ALA A 191 -1.49 32.09 16.23
CA ALA A 191 -0.17 32.70 16.08
C ALA A 191 -0.19 33.90 15.12
N GLY A 192 -0.89 33.78 13.98
CA GLY A 192 -1.07 34.87 13.03
C GLY A 192 -1.81 36.06 13.64
N ARG A 193 -2.83 35.81 14.48
CA ARG A 193 -3.52 36.87 15.22
C ARG A 193 -2.63 37.57 16.25
N VAL A 194 -1.84 36.81 17.02
CA VAL A 194 -0.86 37.37 17.97
C VAL A 194 0.11 38.29 17.24
N TRP A 195 0.64 37.83 16.09
CA TRP A 195 1.61 38.57 15.31
C TRP A 195 1.01 39.85 14.70
N LEU A 196 -0.22 39.80 14.20
CA LEU A 196 -0.90 40.95 13.62
C LEU A 196 -1.42 41.96 14.67
N ARG A 197 -1.74 41.50 15.88
CA ARG A 197 -2.22 42.33 16.99
C ARG A 197 -1.23 42.35 18.15
N ALA A 198 -0.01 42.79 17.87
CA ALA A 198 1.03 42.97 18.87
C ALA A 198 0.54 43.89 20.02
N GLY A 199 -0.05 43.30 21.07
CA GLY A 199 -0.54 44.03 22.24
C GLY A 199 -1.76 43.43 22.94
N ASP A 200 -2.59 42.60 22.28
CA ASP A 200 -3.76 42.00 22.94
C ASP A 200 -3.43 40.66 23.59
N ASP A 201 -3.82 40.50 24.86
CA ASP A 201 -3.77 39.23 25.58
C ASP A 201 -4.67 38.21 24.85
N VAL A 202 -4.04 37.39 24.02
CA VAL A 202 -4.72 36.38 23.23
C VAL A 202 -5.48 35.44 24.15
N ASN A 203 -6.74 35.22 23.77
CA ASN A 203 -7.79 34.52 24.50
C ASN A 203 -7.31 33.17 25.08
N SER A 204 -6.69 33.23 26.26
CA SER A 204 -6.07 32.11 26.98
C SER A 204 -7.09 31.02 27.34
N SER A 205 -8.38 31.36 27.33
CA SER A 205 -9.49 30.42 27.56
C SER A 205 -9.51 29.28 26.54
N VAL A 206 -9.34 29.55 25.25
CA VAL A 206 -9.41 28.50 24.20
C VAL A 206 -8.23 27.55 24.30
N VAL A 207 -7.01 28.09 24.48
CA VAL A 207 -5.79 27.29 24.64
C VAL A 207 -5.89 26.42 25.89
N ARG A 208 -6.41 26.96 27.00
CA ARG A 208 -6.60 26.21 28.25
C ARG A 208 -7.63 25.09 28.11
N LYS A 209 -8.71 25.30 27.35
CA LYS A 209 -9.70 24.25 27.05
C LYS A 209 -9.10 23.12 26.21
N LEU A 210 -8.19 23.43 25.28
CA LEU A 210 -7.54 22.42 24.43
C LEU A 210 -6.42 21.62 25.11
N GLU A 211 -5.90 22.10 26.25
CA GLU A 211 -4.79 21.46 26.98
C GLU A 211 -5.09 20.00 27.37
N SER A 212 -6.22 19.77 28.06
CA SER A 212 -6.58 18.42 28.53
C SER A 212 -6.86 17.45 27.39
N PRO A 213 -7.71 17.80 26.39
CA PRO A 213 -8.00 16.90 25.28
C PRO A 213 -6.76 16.57 24.43
N MET A 214 -5.85 17.53 24.22
CA MET A 214 -4.62 17.26 23.46
C MET A 214 -3.65 16.34 24.23
N GLY A 215 -3.62 16.41 25.57
CA GLY A 215 -2.87 15.48 26.41
C GLY A 215 -3.42 14.05 26.35
N THR A 216 -4.75 13.90 26.46
CA THR A 216 -5.42 12.59 26.27
C THR A 216 -5.15 12.07 24.86
N PHE A 217 -5.26 12.92 23.84
CA PHE A 217 -5.02 12.58 22.44
C PHE A 217 -3.60 12.06 22.22
N LEU A 218 -2.57 12.77 22.70
CA LEU A 218 -1.17 12.31 22.62
C LEU A 218 -0.98 10.92 23.26
N THR A 219 -1.61 10.72 24.41
CA THR A 219 -1.51 9.45 25.16
C THR A 219 -2.19 8.32 24.40
N ALA A 220 -3.38 8.55 23.85
CA ALA A 220 -4.10 7.58 23.02
C ALA A 220 -3.31 7.23 21.75
N GLU A 221 -2.78 8.25 21.06
CA GLU A 221 -1.96 8.08 19.86
C GLU A 221 -0.71 7.25 20.13
N THR A 222 0.03 7.56 21.21
CA THR A 222 1.25 6.84 21.57
C THR A 222 0.96 5.39 21.95
N TYR A 223 -0.10 5.11 22.72
CA TYR A 223 -0.48 3.73 23.02
C TYR A 223 -0.88 2.94 21.77
N PHE A 224 -1.75 3.51 20.94
CA PHE A 224 -2.13 2.87 19.68
C PHE A 224 -0.92 2.60 18.78
N SER A 225 -0.02 3.58 18.67
CA SER A 225 1.21 3.49 17.89
C SER A 225 2.19 2.43 18.45
N ILE A 226 2.37 2.36 19.77
CA ILE A 226 3.22 1.36 20.42
C ILE A 226 2.64 -0.05 20.19
N SER A 227 1.32 -0.23 20.38
CA SER A 227 0.66 -1.51 20.19
C SER A 227 0.76 -1.99 18.74
N THR A 228 0.55 -1.10 17.76
CA THR A 228 0.70 -1.44 16.34
C THR A 228 2.14 -1.75 15.95
N ALA A 229 3.14 -1.04 16.51
CA ALA A 229 4.54 -1.36 16.30
C ALA A 229 4.93 -2.73 16.88
N ILE A 230 4.42 -3.08 18.08
CA ILE A 230 4.64 -4.41 18.67
C ILE A 230 4.00 -5.50 17.80
N ALA A 231 2.76 -5.30 17.36
CA ALA A 231 2.09 -6.23 16.46
C ALA A 231 2.89 -6.42 15.15
N ALA A 232 3.39 -5.34 14.56
CA ALA A 232 4.24 -5.36 13.37
C ALA A 232 5.53 -6.19 13.58
N LEU A 233 6.15 -6.12 14.76
CA LEU A 233 7.33 -6.93 15.10
C LEU A 233 6.98 -8.42 15.23
N ILE A 234 5.83 -8.74 15.82
CA ILE A 234 5.35 -10.13 15.98
C ILE A 234 5.07 -10.78 14.63
N MET A 235 4.61 -10.00 13.64
CA MET A 235 4.35 -10.47 12.29
C MET A 235 5.59 -10.87 11.47
N SER A 236 6.80 -10.79 12.05
CA SER A 236 8.05 -11.09 11.36
C SER A 236 8.20 -10.24 10.08
N PRO A 237 8.55 -8.95 10.21
CA PRO A 237 8.63 -8.03 9.07
C PRO A 237 9.63 -8.45 7.98
N ARG A 238 10.51 -9.42 8.27
CA ARG A 238 11.47 -10.00 7.32
C ARG A 238 10.83 -10.94 6.30
N THR A 239 9.73 -11.58 6.68
CA THR A 239 9.05 -12.61 5.88
C THR A 239 7.68 -12.16 5.37
N ILE A 240 7.30 -10.92 5.67
CA ILE A 240 6.00 -10.40 5.30
C ILE A 240 5.90 -10.18 3.79
N ASP A 241 4.73 -10.46 3.22
CA ASP A 241 4.46 -10.16 1.83
C ASP A 241 4.54 -8.65 1.57
N PRO A 242 4.83 -8.23 0.33
CA PRO A 242 5.03 -6.82 0.03
C PRO A 242 3.82 -5.97 0.40
N LEU A 243 2.59 -6.44 0.11
CA LEU A 243 1.38 -5.66 0.36
C LEU A 243 1.22 -5.34 1.85
N ASN A 244 1.36 -6.35 2.71
CA ASN A 244 1.35 -6.19 4.16
C ASN A 244 2.59 -5.45 4.68
N GLY A 245 3.74 -5.57 4.01
CA GLY A 245 4.93 -4.78 4.33
C GLY A 245 4.75 -3.29 4.06
N TYR A 246 4.15 -2.92 2.92
CA TYR A 246 3.80 -1.55 2.57
C TYR A 246 2.76 -0.96 3.54
N ALA A 247 1.78 -1.78 3.90
CA ALA A 247 0.80 -1.47 4.93
C ALA A 247 1.46 -1.12 6.27
N LEU A 248 2.31 -2.03 6.78
CA LEU A 248 3.07 -1.81 8.01
C LEU A 248 4.03 -0.63 7.93
N LEU A 249 4.58 -0.34 6.75
CA LEU A 249 5.45 0.81 6.55
C LEU A 249 4.69 2.13 6.79
N VAL A 250 3.46 2.24 6.27
CA VAL A 250 2.62 3.41 6.52
C VAL A 250 2.24 3.51 7.99
N ILE A 251 1.88 2.39 8.62
CA ILE A 251 1.58 2.33 10.06
C ILE A 251 2.78 2.82 10.87
N ALA A 252 3.99 2.36 10.55
CA ALA A 252 5.20 2.79 11.22
C ALA A 252 5.43 4.30 11.05
N VAL A 253 5.25 4.82 9.84
CA VAL A 253 5.43 6.26 9.53
C VAL A 253 4.46 7.12 10.31
N VAL A 254 3.17 6.79 10.25
CA VAL A 254 2.14 7.53 11.00
C VAL A 254 2.36 7.37 12.51
N GLY A 255 2.77 6.18 12.94
CA GLY A 255 3.05 5.84 14.33
C GLY A 255 4.14 6.70 14.97
N PHE A 256 5.19 7.10 14.23
CA PHE A 256 6.14 8.08 14.76
C PHE A 256 5.79 9.53 14.44
N LEU A 257 5.10 9.81 13.33
CA LEU A 257 4.84 11.19 12.89
C LEU A 257 3.76 11.89 13.72
N CYS A 258 2.63 11.23 13.96
CA CYS A 258 1.50 11.82 14.68
C CYS A 258 1.88 12.18 16.13
N PRO A 259 2.44 11.27 16.94
CA PRO A 259 2.83 11.61 18.32
C PRO A 259 3.87 12.74 18.40
N VAL A 260 4.85 12.77 17.49
CA VAL A 260 5.86 13.83 17.45
C VAL A 260 5.21 15.17 17.11
N PHE A 261 4.25 15.19 16.19
CA PHE A 261 3.54 16.40 15.83
C PHE A 261 2.60 16.89 16.94
N THR A 262 1.86 15.99 17.57
CA THR A 262 1.01 16.34 18.72
C THR A 262 1.84 16.92 19.86
N LEU A 263 3.00 16.31 20.16
CA LEU A 263 3.95 16.82 21.15
C LEU A 263 4.48 18.20 20.78
N LEU A 264 4.78 18.43 19.50
CA LEU A 264 5.17 19.75 18.98
C LEU A 264 4.07 20.78 19.22
N LEU A 265 2.81 20.49 18.84
CA LEU A 265 1.69 21.41 19.00
C LEU A 265 1.47 21.76 20.48
N LEU A 266 1.52 20.77 21.37
CA LEU A 266 1.43 20.98 22.82
C LEU A 266 2.55 21.90 23.34
N ARG A 267 3.78 21.72 22.83
CA ARG A 267 4.90 22.59 23.18
C ARG A 267 4.73 24.01 22.63
N CYS A 268 4.20 24.16 21.41
CA CYS A 268 3.91 25.48 20.81
C CYS A 268 2.85 26.25 21.60
N LEU A 269 1.87 25.55 22.15
CA LEU A 269 0.85 26.12 23.02
C LEU A 269 1.39 26.52 24.41
N ASN A 270 2.69 26.31 24.65
CA ASN A 270 3.37 26.57 25.92
C ASN A 270 2.63 25.93 27.11
N VAL A 271 2.06 24.75 26.86
CA VAL A 271 1.42 23.93 27.88
C VAL A 271 2.53 23.47 28.82
N ALA A 272 2.72 24.21 29.92
CA ALA A 272 3.75 23.94 30.93
C ALA A 272 3.62 22.53 31.54
N ARG A 273 2.48 21.89 31.31
CA ARG A 273 2.09 20.57 31.81
C ARG A 273 2.18 19.46 30.75
N VAL A 274 2.99 19.63 29.70
CA VAL A 274 3.45 18.44 28.95
C VAL A 274 4.20 17.57 29.94
N THR A 275 3.52 16.54 30.42
CA THR A 275 4.07 15.65 31.43
C THR A 275 5.29 14.98 30.82
N ARG A 276 6.37 14.87 31.59
CA ARG A 276 7.56 14.09 31.20
C ARG A 276 7.17 12.69 30.71
N PHE A 277 6.04 12.19 31.23
CA PHE A 277 5.37 10.99 30.79
C PHE A 277 4.97 11.00 29.30
N GLY A 278 4.22 12.01 28.83
CA GLY A 278 3.82 12.11 27.43
C GLY A 278 5.03 12.17 26.48
N MET A 279 6.05 12.95 26.83
CA MET A 279 7.32 13.00 26.08
C MET A 279 8.01 11.63 26.06
N GLY A 280 8.06 10.92 27.20
CA GLY A 280 8.62 9.58 27.28
C GLY A 280 7.89 8.57 26.39
N LEU A 281 6.54 8.60 26.39
CA LEU A 281 5.72 7.76 25.52
C LEU A 281 5.97 8.08 24.04
N THR A 282 6.07 9.36 23.66
CA THR A 282 6.41 9.76 22.29
C THR A 282 7.77 9.23 21.85
N VAL A 283 8.78 9.29 22.71
CA VAL A 283 10.12 8.76 22.40
C VAL A 283 10.10 7.24 22.26
N ILE A 284 9.40 6.52 23.15
CA ILE A 284 9.24 5.06 23.05
C ILE A 284 8.53 4.68 21.75
N SER A 285 7.43 5.37 21.45
CA SER A 285 6.67 5.19 20.21
C SER A 285 7.53 5.45 18.97
N TRP A 286 8.29 6.55 18.94
CA TRP A 286 9.21 6.88 17.85
C TRP A 286 10.30 5.81 17.68
N LEU A 287 10.91 5.33 18.77
CA LEU A 287 11.94 4.28 18.73
C LEU A 287 11.39 2.97 18.16
N LEU A 288 10.26 2.49 18.67
CA LEU A 288 9.66 1.23 18.21
C LEU A 288 9.28 1.28 16.72
N ASN A 289 8.61 2.35 16.29
CA ASN A 289 8.23 2.53 14.89
C ASN A 289 9.46 2.72 13.99
N THR A 290 10.53 3.34 14.48
CA THR A 290 11.81 3.43 13.75
C THR A 290 12.43 2.05 13.55
N VAL A 291 12.40 1.18 14.57
CA VAL A 291 12.88 -0.21 14.43
C VAL A 291 12.04 -0.96 13.38
N VAL A 292 10.72 -0.90 13.46
CA VAL A 292 9.82 -1.52 12.46
C VAL A 292 10.12 -0.98 11.04
N PHE A 293 10.25 0.34 10.91
CA PHE A 293 10.58 1.00 9.66
C PHE A 293 11.87 0.45 9.04
N PHE A 294 12.96 0.36 9.80
CA PHE A 294 14.24 -0.14 9.30
C PHE A 294 14.27 -1.66 9.06
N LEU A 295 13.37 -2.43 9.70
CA LEU A 295 13.21 -3.85 9.37
C LEU A 295 12.47 -4.05 8.03
N LEU A 296 11.48 -3.20 7.74
CA LEU A 296 10.70 -3.26 6.51
C LEU A 296 11.42 -2.67 5.30
N LEU A 297 12.15 -1.56 5.51
CA LEU A 297 12.72 -0.76 4.43
C LEU A 297 13.64 -1.56 3.49
N PRO A 298 14.64 -2.35 3.96
CA PRO A 298 15.52 -3.09 3.06
C PRO A 298 14.74 -4.09 2.20
N LYS A 299 13.77 -4.78 2.80
CA LYS A 299 12.93 -5.75 2.09
C LYS A 299 12.12 -5.06 1.00
N LEU A 300 11.49 -3.95 1.34
CA LEU A 300 10.64 -3.26 0.38
C LEU A 300 11.44 -2.51 -0.70
N LEU A 301 12.65 -2.04 -0.41
CA LEU A 301 13.56 -1.41 -1.39
C LEU A 301 14.10 -2.42 -2.42
N THR A 302 14.28 -3.69 -2.05
CA THR A 302 14.78 -4.71 -3.00
C THR A 302 13.83 -4.98 -4.17
N PHE A 303 12.57 -4.55 -4.09
CA PHE A 303 11.62 -4.71 -5.18
C PHE A 303 11.79 -3.65 -6.31
N GLY A 304 12.58 -2.59 -6.10
CA GLY A 304 12.49 -1.28 -6.78
C GLY A 304 12.65 -1.14 -8.31
N ASP A 305 12.87 -2.21 -9.07
CA ASP A 305 12.93 -2.17 -10.56
C ASP A 305 11.92 -3.11 -11.24
N SER A 306 11.48 -4.17 -10.57
CA SER A 306 10.47 -5.15 -11.02
C SER A 306 9.29 -5.27 -10.02
N VAL A 307 9.07 -4.23 -9.20
CA VAL A 307 8.23 -4.28 -7.98
C VAL A 307 6.90 -4.95 -8.21
N ALA A 308 6.19 -4.50 -9.25
CA ALA A 308 4.87 -5.03 -9.52
C ALA A 308 4.95 -6.50 -9.90
N GLU A 309 5.86 -6.88 -10.77
CA GLU A 309 5.97 -8.26 -11.26
C GLU A 309 6.40 -9.23 -10.16
N ASP A 310 7.38 -8.88 -9.33
CA ASP A 310 7.84 -9.72 -8.22
C ASP A 310 6.85 -9.75 -7.05
N ALA A 311 6.21 -8.62 -6.74
CA ALA A 311 5.14 -8.60 -5.74
C ALA A 311 3.95 -9.43 -6.22
N LEU A 312 3.54 -9.29 -7.49
CA LEU A 312 2.50 -10.12 -8.07
C LEU A 312 2.88 -11.59 -8.09
N LYS A 313 4.14 -11.90 -8.38
CA LYS A 313 4.65 -13.27 -8.30
C LYS A 313 4.58 -13.80 -6.87
N GLN A 314 4.90 -13.02 -5.85
CA GLN A 314 4.79 -13.48 -4.46
C GLN A 314 3.33 -13.57 -3.98
N LEU A 315 2.51 -12.58 -4.31
CA LEU A 315 1.11 -12.51 -3.87
C LEU A 315 0.22 -13.56 -4.54
N PHE A 316 0.57 -13.99 -5.74
CA PHE A 316 -0.19 -14.99 -6.49
C PHE A 316 0.67 -16.17 -6.90
N SER A 317 1.75 -16.45 -6.17
CA SER A 317 2.61 -17.62 -6.40
C SER A 317 1.78 -18.86 -6.11
N ILE A 318 1.32 -19.52 -7.18
CA ILE A 318 0.53 -20.72 -7.08
C ILE A 318 1.38 -21.89 -7.60
N PRO A 319 1.60 -22.95 -6.79
CA PRO A 319 2.39 -24.10 -7.22
C PRO A 319 1.87 -24.75 -8.51
N THR A 320 0.55 -24.82 -8.68
CA THR A 320 -0.11 -25.36 -9.88
C THR A 320 0.13 -24.50 -11.12
N CYS A 321 0.43 -23.22 -10.94
CA CYS A 321 0.86 -22.27 -11.97
C CYS A 321 2.39 -22.13 -12.06
N GLY A 322 3.19 -23.09 -11.58
CA GLY A 322 4.65 -23.01 -11.68
C GLY A 322 5.24 -21.79 -10.96
N ASP A 323 4.71 -21.47 -9.78
CA ASP A 323 5.04 -20.27 -8.99
C ASP A 323 4.75 -18.96 -9.75
N SER A 324 3.79 -19.01 -10.68
CA SER A 324 3.23 -17.87 -11.40
C SER A 324 1.74 -17.74 -11.07
N SER A 325 1.02 -16.92 -11.83
CA SER A 325 -0.42 -16.69 -11.70
C SER A 325 -1.10 -16.61 -13.06
N ALA A 326 -2.32 -17.15 -13.14
CA ALA A 326 -3.19 -16.99 -14.31
C ALA A 326 -3.57 -15.51 -14.56
N MET A 327 -3.31 -14.64 -13.60
CA MET A 327 -3.52 -13.21 -13.69
C MET A 327 -2.76 -12.52 -14.84
N SER A 328 -1.64 -13.10 -15.26
CA SER A 328 -0.87 -12.66 -16.43
C SER A 328 -1.69 -12.77 -17.74
N LEU A 329 -2.67 -13.66 -17.80
CA LEU A 329 -3.55 -13.86 -18.95
C LEU A 329 -4.55 -12.71 -19.15
N CYS A 330 -4.82 -11.92 -18.10
CA CYS A 330 -5.80 -10.84 -18.15
C CYS A 330 -5.52 -9.84 -19.28
N GLN A 331 -4.27 -9.38 -19.36
CA GLN A 331 -3.88 -8.39 -20.38
C GLN A 331 -4.00 -8.97 -21.79
N GLN A 332 -3.62 -10.24 -21.96
CA GLN A 332 -3.62 -10.89 -23.27
C GLN A 332 -5.04 -11.17 -23.77
N LEU A 333 -5.92 -11.66 -22.89
CA LEU A 333 -7.25 -12.16 -23.30
C LEU A 333 -8.35 -11.11 -23.22
N THR A 334 -8.24 -10.13 -22.31
CA THR A 334 -9.29 -9.12 -22.11
C THR A 334 -8.86 -7.72 -22.52
N GLY A 335 -7.57 -7.50 -22.79
CA GLY A 335 -6.99 -6.17 -22.93
C GLY A 335 -6.91 -5.38 -21.62
N ASN A 336 -7.54 -5.87 -20.55
CA ASN A 336 -7.46 -5.25 -19.23
C ASN A 336 -6.21 -5.74 -18.53
N ASN A 337 -5.35 -4.79 -18.16
CA ASN A 337 -4.20 -5.07 -17.32
C ASN A 337 -4.54 -4.67 -15.86
N PRO A 338 -5.05 -5.58 -15.00
CA PRO A 338 -5.29 -5.28 -13.59
C PRO A 338 -3.99 -4.89 -12.86
N LEU A 339 -2.84 -5.32 -13.38
CA LEU A 339 -1.51 -4.96 -12.89
C LEU A 339 -1.18 -3.50 -13.19
N ARG A 340 -1.85 -2.84 -14.15
CA ARG A 340 -1.63 -1.42 -14.45
C ARG A 340 -1.96 -0.52 -13.25
N SER A 341 -2.99 -0.87 -12.49
CA SER A 341 -3.35 -0.15 -11.27
C SER A 341 -2.36 -0.39 -10.13
N LEU A 342 -1.81 -1.60 -10.01
CA LEU A 342 -0.73 -1.88 -9.04
C LEU A 342 0.58 -1.22 -9.41
N THR A 343 0.97 -1.36 -10.68
CA THR A 343 2.20 -0.76 -11.19
C THR A 343 2.16 0.73 -10.94
N GLY A 344 1.05 1.42 -11.22
CA GLY A 344 0.87 2.84 -10.90
C GLY A 344 0.99 3.18 -9.40
N PHE A 345 0.66 2.25 -8.50
CA PHE A 345 0.88 2.42 -7.06
C PHE A 345 2.37 2.31 -6.69
N PHE A 346 3.09 1.39 -7.34
CA PHE A 346 4.54 1.19 -7.13
C PHE A 346 5.42 2.03 -8.06
N GLU A 347 4.82 2.78 -8.99
CA GLU A 347 5.56 3.44 -10.06
C GLU A 347 6.40 4.59 -9.51
N ARG A 348 7.61 4.69 -10.06
CA ARG A 348 8.70 5.53 -9.56
C ARG A 348 8.37 7.03 -9.53
N SER A 349 7.43 7.46 -10.39
CA SER A 349 7.03 8.84 -10.59
C SER A 349 5.98 9.34 -9.59
N SER A 350 5.31 8.44 -8.85
CA SER A 350 4.33 8.88 -7.86
C SER A 350 5.04 9.44 -6.63
N TRP A 351 4.54 10.55 -6.10
CA TRP A 351 5.04 11.13 -4.84
C TRP A 351 5.03 10.12 -3.68
N THR A 352 4.11 9.16 -3.74
CA THR A 352 3.90 8.04 -2.80
C THR A 352 4.90 6.89 -2.94
N ASN A 353 5.94 7.07 -3.75
CA ASN A 353 6.98 6.08 -3.95
C ASN A 353 7.65 5.72 -2.63
N ILE A 354 7.93 4.44 -2.41
CA ILE A 354 8.66 3.97 -1.23
C ILE A 354 9.97 4.71 -0.96
N ARG A 355 10.61 5.22 -2.01
CA ARG A 355 11.84 6.00 -1.92
C ARG A 355 11.69 7.33 -1.20
N THR A 356 10.49 7.91 -1.15
CA THR A 356 10.24 9.16 -0.41
C THR A 356 10.02 8.90 1.08
N VAL A 357 9.69 7.66 1.49
CA VAL A 357 9.41 7.33 2.89
C VAL A 357 10.64 7.52 3.81
N PRO A 358 11.87 7.13 3.45
CA PRO A 358 13.06 7.49 4.22
C PRO A 358 13.25 8.99 4.41
N VAL A 359 12.88 9.81 3.42
CA VAL A 359 12.96 11.27 3.53
C VAL A 359 11.98 11.77 4.59
N VAL A 360 10.76 11.22 4.63
CA VAL A 360 9.75 11.54 5.67
C VAL A 360 10.25 11.11 7.06
N TRP A 361 10.90 9.95 7.18
CA TRP A 361 11.51 9.51 8.44
C TRP A 361 12.64 10.45 8.89
N VAL A 362 13.58 10.79 8.00
CA VAL A 362 14.68 11.74 8.31
C VAL A 362 14.11 13.08 8.76
N LEU A 363 13.08 13.57 8.06
CA LEU A 363 12.40 14.81 8.40
C LEU A 363 11.76 14.74 9.80
N ALA A 364 11.02 13.68 10.11
CA ALA A 364 10.41 13.50 11.43
C ALA A 364 11.44 13.38 12.56
N THR A 365 12.55 12.68 12.33
CA THR A 365 13.66 12.57 13.27
C THR A 365 14.35 13.91 13.49
N ALA A 366 14.64 14.64 12.41
CA ALA A 366 15.20 15.99 12.50
C ALA A 366 14.27 16.91 13.29
N ILE A 367 12.95 16.80 13.07
CA ILE A 367 11.93 17.53 13.82
C ILE A 367 11.98 17.19 15.31
N LEU A 368 12.02 15.92 15.67
CA LEU A 368 12.11 15.48 17.07
C LEU A 368 13.39 16.00 17.74
N LEU A 369 14.52 16.01 17.03
CA LEU A 369 15.79 16.56 17.52
C LEU A 369 15.75 18.09 17.64
N VAL A 370 15.20 18.80 16.66
CA VAL A 370 15.06 20.27 16.67
C VAL A 370 14.04 20.74 17.70
N MET A 371 13.05 19.92 18.06
CA MET A 371 12.21 20.21 19.22
C MET A 371 13.05 20.41 20.48
N VAL A 372 14.18 19.71 20.64
CA VAL A 372 15.11 19.96 21.75
C VAL A 372 15.69 21.39 21.67
N ALA A 373 15.82 21.97 20.48
CA ALA A 373 16.48 23.24 20.18
C ALA A 373 15.53 24.48 20.00
N GLU A 374 14.28 24.41 20.45
CA GLU A 374 13.32 25.55 20.55
C GLU A 374 12.84 26.23 19.24
N GLN A 375 13.00 25.64 18.06
CA GLN A 375 12.48 26.22 16.81
C GLN A 375 11.12 25.63 16.40
N ALA A 376 10.03 26.26 16.83
CA ALA A 376 8.69 25.66 16.77
C ALA A 376 7.93 25.84 15.42
N TRP A 377 8.11 26.96 14.72
CA TRP A 377 7.22 27.31 13.59
C TRP A 377 7.58 26.62 12.27
N VAL A 378 8.87 26.53 11.91
CA VAL A 378 9.35 25.77 10.74
C VAL A 378 8.85 24.32 10.83
N LEU A 379 8.88 23.82 12.05
CA LEU A 379 8.49 22.48 12.43
C LEU A 379 7.00 22.20 12.18
N ILE A 380 6.12 23.16 12.47
CA ILE A 380 4.67 23.00 12.24
C ILE A 380 4.38 22.83 10.75
N VAL A 381 5.01 23.65 9.90
CA VAL A 381 4.82 23.60 8.44
C VAL A 381 5.33 22.27 7.88
N LEU A 382 6.53 21.86 8.27
CA LEU A 382 7.12 20.60 7.83
C LEU A 382 6.30 19.38 8.28
N CYS A 383 5.80 19.38 9.51
CA CYS A 383 4.91 18.31 9.99
C CYS A 383 3.57 18.30 9.27
N SER A 384 3.00 19.46 8.93
CA SER A 384 1.73 19.53 8.19
C SER A 384 1.88 18.97 6.78
N VAL A 385 3.01 19.24 6.12
CA VAL A 385 3.37 18.61 4.83
C VAL A 385 3.53 17.10 4.98
N ALA A 386 4.21 16.64 6.02
CA ALA A 386 4.37 15.21 6.30
C ALA A 386 3.03 14.51 6.58
N LEU A 387 2.11 15.17 7.29
CA LEU A 387 0.76 14.65 7.53
C LEU A 387 -0.06 14.59 6.24
N GLY A 388 0.00 15.64 5.42
CA GLY A 388 -0.61 15.65 4.09
C GLY A 388 -0.11 14.50 3.22
N TYR A 389 1.20 14.21 3.29
CA TYR A 389 1.79 13.05 2.63
C TYR A 389 1.22 11.73 3.16
N THR A 390 1.14 11.54 4.48
CA THR A 390 0.57 10.31 5.05
C THR A 390 -0.91 10.13 4.71
N PHE A 391 -1.68 11.21 4.70
CA PHE A 391 -3.09 11.19 4.29
C PHE A 391 -3.23 10.77 2.82
N HIS A 392 -2.39 11.34 1.95
CA HIS A 392 -2.38 10.99 0.53
C HIS A 392 -2.00 9.51 0.31
N MET A 393 -1.00 8.98 1.05
CA MET A 393 -0.66 7.54 1.03
C MET A 393 -1.88 6.67 1.40
N VAL A 394 -2.56 7.01 2.48
CA VAL A 394 -3.74 6.30 2.98
C VAL A 394 -4.91 6.37 1.97
N MET A 395 -5.13 7.51 1.33
CA MET A 395 -6.11 7.64 0.23
C MET A 395 -5.75 6.74 -0.96
N ARG A 396 -4.46 6.63 -1.31
CA ARG A 396 -4.03 5.71 -2.38
C ARG A 396 -4.28 4.25 -2.05
N PHE A 397 -4.12 3.82 -0.80
CA PHE A 397 -4.49 2.46 -0.38
C PHE A 397 -5.99 2.19 -0.56
N ARG A 398 -6.84 3.20 -0.34
CA ARG A 398 -8.27 3.13 -0.62
C ARG A 398 -8.53 3.03 -2.13
N ASP A 399 -7.84 3.82 -2.95
CA ASP A 399 -8.05 3.85 -4.40
C ASP A 399 -7.68 2.52 -5.08
N VAL A 400 -6.63 1.84 -4.59
CA VAL A 400 -6.29 0.48 -5.04
C VAL A 400 -7.19 -0.59 -4.42
N ASN A 401 -8.19 -0.18 -3.63
CA ASN A 401 -9.05 -1.03 -2.83
C ASN A 401 -8.25 -2.04 -1.99
N ALA A 402 -7.07 -1.74 -1.47
CA ALA A 402 -6.32 -2.73 -0.67
C ALA A 402 -7.06 -3.14 0.62
N ILE A 403 -8.08 -2.36 0.99
CA ILE A 403 -8.80 -2.39 2.26
C ILE A 403 -10.22 -2.89 2.00
N ASP A 404 -10.65 -3.86 2.80
CA ASP A 404 -12.05 -4.28 2.83
C ASP A 404 -12.88 -3.24 3.60
N ILE A 405 -13.72 -2.49 2.88
CA ILE A 405 -14.59 -1.47 3.48
C ILE A 405 -15.78 -2.12 4.21
N ASN A 406 -16.18 -3.33 3.79
CA ASN A 406 -17.32 -4.04 4.35
C ASN A 406 -16.88 -5.04 5.43
N GLY A 407 -15.60 -5.40 5.46
CA GLY A 407 -15.00 -6.30 6.42
C GLY A 407 -15.00 -5.69 7.81
N TRP A 408 -15.69 -6.35 8.75
CA TRP A 408 -15.52 -6.06 10.16
C TRP A 408 -14.29 -6.79 10.69
N SER A 409 -13.35 -6.02 11.23
CA SER A 409 -12.10 -6.54 11.77
C SER A 409 -11.89 -6.08 13.21
N PHE A 410 -11.05 -6.81 13.93
CA PHE A 410 -10.63 -6.45 15.29
C PHE A 410 -10.13 -4.99 15.36
N GLY A 411 -9.51 -4.48 14.29
CA GLY A 411 -9.05 -3.11 14.19
C GLY A 411 -10.12 -2.04 14.42
N GLN A 412 -11.40 -2.28 14.08
CA GLN A 412 -12.48 -1.30 14.31
C GLN A 412 -12.87 -1.21 15.79
N VAL A 413 -12.89 -2.36 16.48
CA VAL A 413 -13.16 -2.41 17.91
C VAL A 413 -12.04 -1.68 18.65
N VAL A 414 -10.78 -1.96 18.28
CA VAL A 414 -9.61 -1.26 18.82
C VAL A 414 -9.71 0.25 18.56
N ALA A 415 -10.03 0.67 17.34
CA ALA A 415 -10.22 2.08 17.00
C ALA A 415 -11.26 2.76 17.91
N ALA A 416 -12.44 2.15 18.07
CA ALA A 416 -13.48 2.71 18.92
C ALA A 416 -13.01 2.85 20.38
N ILE A 417 -12.31 1.84 20.92
CA ILE A 417 -11.79 1.86 22.29
C ILE A 417 -10.79 3.01 22.50
N PHE A 418 -9.93 3.29 21.53
CA PHE A 418 -8.95 4.38 21.63
C PHE A 418 -9.56 5.77 21.41
N TRP A 419 -10.48 5.92 20.45
CA TRP A 419 -10.95 7.25 20.03
C TRP A 419 -12.18 7.76 20.79
N VAL A 420 -13.07 6.88 21.23
CA VAL A 420 -14.28 7.32 21.95
C VAL A 420 -13.92 8.15 23.20
N PRO A 421 -12.96 7.74 24.06
CA PRO A 421 -12.56 8.55 25.21
C PRO A 421 -12.04 9.94 24.82
N VAL A 422 -11.22 10.03 23.77
CA VAL A 422 -10.70 11.32 23.26
C VAL A 422 -11.85 12.23 22.82
N PHE A 423 -12.81 11.70 22.06
CA PHE A 423 -13.96 12.49 21.61
C PHE A 423 -14.83 12.95 22.77
N LEU A 424 -15.07 12.08 23.75
CA LEU A 424 -15.82 12.43 24.95
C LEU A 424 -15.12 13.52 25.76
N ASP A 425 -13.79 13.47 25.90
CA ASP A 425 -13.00 14.51 26.57
C ASP A 425 -13.09 15.86 25.84
N VAL A 426 -13.00 15.86 24.50
CA VAL A 426 -13.16 17.06 23.68
C VAL A 426 -14.56 17.66 23.87
N VAL A 427 -15.61 16.84 23.74
CA VAL A 427 -17.00 17.30 23.87
C VAL A 427 -17.23 17.85 25.27
N HIS A 428 -16.82 17.10 26.31
CA HIS A 428 -16.96 17.52 27.69
C HIS A 428 -16.30 18.88 27.93
N SER A 429 -15.05 19.06 27.48
CA SER A 429 -14.31 20.32 27.60
C SER A 429 -14.97 21.51 26.87
N MET A 430 -15.63 21.26 25.74
CA MET A 430 -16.37 22.31 25.02
C MET A 430 -17.70 22.65 25.71
N THR A 431 -18.38 21.66 26.28
CA THR A 431 -19.70 21.83 26.90
C THR A 431 -19.64 22.29 28.36
N SER A 432 -18.53 22.09 29.05
CA SER A 432 -18.33 22.65 30.38
C SER A 432 -18.20 24.17 30.23
N ASN A 433 -19.35 24.84 30.27
CA ASN A 433 -19.42 26.23 30.64
C ASN A 433 -18.92 26.27 32.07
N ASP A 434 -17.65 26.60 32.24
CA ASP A 434 -17.16 27.13 33.50
C ASP A 434 -17.95 28.42 33.74
N THR A 435 -19.18 28.28 34.26
CA THR A 435 -19.81 29.33 35.05
C THR A 435 -18.76 29.63 36.10
N PRO A 436 -18.13 30.81 36.07
CA PRO A 436 -17.19 31.17 37.13
C PRO A 436 -17.96 30.93 38.42
N SER A 437 -17.46 30.05 39.26
CA SER A 437 -18.03 29.83 40.58
C SER A 437 -17.91 31.17 41.29
N VAL A 438 -19.00 31.94 41.22
CA VAL A 438 -19.24 33.12 42.04
C VAL A 438 -19.51 32.55 43.43
N THR A 439 -18.43 32.27 44.13
CA THR A 439 -18.39 31.94 45.54
C THR A 439 -17.05 32.50 46.00
N ASP A 440 -16.95 33.42 46.93
CA ASP A 440 -17.89 34.20 47.74
C ASP A 440 -17.01 35.34 48.34
N PRO A 441 -17.58 36.40 48.93
CA PRO A 441 -16.87 37.64 49.30
C PRO A 441 -15.62 37.50 50.19
#